data_AF-A0A417XZY5-F1
#
_entry.id   AF-A0A417XZY5-F1
#
_cell.length_a   1.000
_cell.length_b   1.000
_cell.length_c   1.000
_cell.angle_alpha   90.00
_cell.angle_beta   90.00
_cell.angle_gamma   90.00
#
_symmetry.space_group_name_H-M   'P 1'
#
loop_
_entity.id
_entity.type
_entity.pdbx_description
1 polymer ?
#
loop_
_entity_poly.entity_id
_entity_poly.type
_entity_poly.pdbx_seq_one_letter_code
_entity_poly.pdbx_strand_id
1 'polypeptide(L)'
;MAGHRVADLRRDYRTAFLCYLTRRAEDPLVRAYDLGRVAVTERTGVLVLAQIHHEILGEVLSDAAPDEVAEIVDRAGEFLGEVLAAVEMLQPPQGAD
;
A
#
# COMPACT_ATOMS: atom_id res chain seq x y z
N MET A 1 1.87 17.08 -15.58
CA MET A 1 1.36 15.72 -15.91
C MET A 1 1.71 14.65 -14.86
N ALA A 2 2.59 14.88 -13.86
CA ALA A 2 2.92 13.89 -12.83
C ALA A 2 1.92 13.83 -11.65
N GLY A 3 1.27 14.94 -11.29
CA GLY A 3 0.36 15.01 -10.13
C GLY A 3 -0.96 14.24 -10.28
N HIS A 4 -1.42 14.00 -11.51
CA HIS A 4 -2.62 13.19 -11.76
C HIS A 4 -2.37 11.72 -11.40
N ARG A 5 -1.16 11.21 -11.71
CA ARG A 5 -0.79 9.79 -11.49
C ARG A 5 -0.57 9.43 -10.03
N VAL A 6 0.01 10.34 -9.23
CA VAL A 6 0.14 10.13 -7.77
C VAL A 6 -1.23 10.14 -7.09
N ALA A 7 -2.16 10.96 -7.57
CA ALA A 7 -3.53 10.98 -7.05
C ALA A 7 -4.28 9.67 -7.37
N ASP A 8 -4.10 9.13 -8.57
CA ASP A 8 -4.66 7.82 -8.96
C ASP A 8 -4.07 6.69 -8.11
N LEU A 9 -2.73 6.66 -7.93
CA LEU A 9 -2.07 5.69 -7.05
C LEU A 9 -2.58 5.79 -5.60
N ARG A 10 -2.71 7.01 -5.04
CA ARG A 10 -3.26 7.21 -3.70
C ARG A 10 -4.69 6.66 -3.60
N ARG A 11 -5.52 6.91 -4.60
CA ARG A 11 -6.91 6.42 -4.64
C ARG A 11 -6.98 4.89 -4.67
N ASP A 12 -6.17 4.26 -5.51
CA ASP A 12 -6.14 2.81 -5.64
C ASP A 12 -5.57 2.15 -4.37
N TYR A 13 -4.50 2.74 -3.80
CA TYR A 13 -3.93 2.33 -2.53
C TYR A 13 -4.96 2.40 -1.40
N ARG A 14 -5.68 3.54 -1.28
CA ARG A 14 -6.73 3.72 -0.26
C ARG A 14 -7.82 2.67 -0.38
N THR A 15 -8.24 2.39 -1.62
CA THR A 15 -9.27 1.37 -1.88
C THR A 15 -8.81 -0.01 -1.43
N ALA A 16 -7.59 -0.41 -1.80
CA ALA A 16 -7.02 -1.69 -1.38
C ALA A 16 -6.85 -1.78 0.15
N PHE A 17 -6.36 -0.71 0.77
CA PHE A 17 -6.16 -0.61 2.21
C PHE A 17 -7.46 -0.79 3.00
N LEU A 18 -8.53 -0.06 2.63
CA LEU A 18 -9.83 -0.18 3.30
C LEU A 18 -10.48 -1.56 3.08
N CYS A 19 -10.32 -2.16 1.89
CA CYS A 19 -10.75 -3.53 1.64
C CYS A 19 -10.00 -4.55 2.52
N TYR A 20 -8.70 -4.34 2.74
CA TYR A 20 -7.88 -5.21 3.59
C TYR A 20 -8.25 -5.12 5.08
N LEU A 21 -8.51 -3.91 5.58
CA LEU A 21 -8.95 -3.70 6.97
C LEU A 21 -10.32 -4.34 7.23
N THR A 22 -11.24 -4.27 6.28
CA THR A 22 -12.60 -4.82 6.43
C THR A 22 -12.71 -6.34 6.22
N ARG A 23 -11.58 -7.05 6.02
CA ARG A 23 -11.51 -8.51 5.76
C ARG A 23 -12.42 -8.99 4.61
N ARG A 24 -12.79 -8.11 3.68
CA ARG A 24 -13.72 -8.41 2.56
C ARG A 24 -13.03 -8.92 1.29
N ALA A 25 -11.71 -9.08 1.29
CA ALA A 25 -10.97 -9.52 0.11
C ALA A 25 -10.57 -11.00 0.23
N GLU A 26 -10.99 -11.82 -0.75
CA GLU A 26 -10.63 -13.23 -0.84
C GLU A 26 -9.16 -13.46 -1.24
N ASP A 27 -8.43 -12.44 -1.69
CA ASP A 27 -7.01 -12.57 -2.00
C ASP A 27 -6.25 -11.23 -1.90
N PRO A 28 -5.69 -10.89 -0.72
CA PRO A 28 -4.88 -9.68 -0.50
C PRO A 28 -3.70 -9.56 -1.46
N LEU A 29 -3.14 -10.69 -1.88
CA LEU A 29 -1.95 -10.81 -2.71
C LEU A 29 -2.19 -10.31 -4.13
N VAL A 30 -3.36 -10.56 -4.72
CA VAL A 30 -3.68 -10.14 -6.10
C VAL A 30 -3.72 -8.61 -6.22
N ARG A 31 -4.28 -7.92 -5.21
CA ARG A 31 -4.33 -6.44 -5.21
C ARG A 31 -3.01 -5.80 -4.85
N ALA A 32 -2.26 -6.39 -3.90
CA ALA A 32 -0.91 -5.94 -3.58
C ALA A 32 0.03 -6.07 -4.79
N TYR A 33 -0.13 -7.13 -5.58
CA TYR A 33 0.62 -7.35 -6.82
C TYR A 33 0.34 -6.28 -7.89
N ASP A 34 -0.92 -5.92 -8.12
CA ASP A 34 -1.27 -4.86 -9.07
C ASP A 34 -0.76 -3.48 -8.62
N LEU A 35 -0.79 -3.19 -7.31
CA LEU A 35 -0.22 -1.96 -6.73
C LEU A 35 1.32 -1.91 -6.85
N GLY A 36 2.00 -3.03 -6.58
CA GLY A 36 3.45 -3.16 -6.76
C GLY A 36 3.87 -2.97 -8.22
N ARG A 37 3.07 -3.48 -9.18
CA ARG A 37 3.32 -3.30 -10.62
C ARG A 37 3.23 -1.85 -11.06
N VAL A 38 2.24 -1.09 -10.59
CA VAL A 38 2.12 0.35 -10.87
C VAL A 38 3.33 1.09 -10.29
N ALA A 39 3.74 0.78 -9.06
CA ALA A 39 4.90 1.42 -8.44
C ALA A 39 6.21 1.18 -9.23
N VAL A 40 6.42 -0.04 -9.69
CA VAL A 40 7.61 -0.44 -10.48
C VAL A 40 7.60 0.16 -11.89
N THR A 41 6.45 0.14 -12.57
CA THR A 41 6.33 0.74 -13.92
C THR A 41 6.47 2.26 -13.92
N GLU A 42 6.07 2.93 -12.83
CA GLU A 42 6.12 4.39 -12.74
C GLU A 42 7.39 4.95 -12.06
N ARG A 43 8.38 4.11 -11.72
CA ARG A 43 9.55 4.48 -10.88
C ARG A 43 9.13 5.17 -9.58
N THR A 44 7.96 4.83 -9.08
CA THR A 44 7.46 5.38 -7.82
C THR A 44 8.16 4.62 -6.72
N GLY A 45 9.24 5.21 -6.21
CA GLY A 45 10.09 4.57 -5.21
C GLY A 45 9.32 4.23 -3.93
N VAL A 46 9.83 3.26 -3.19
CA VAL A 46 9.31 2.81 -1.88
C VAL A 46 8.94 3.98 -0.95
N LEU A 47 9.70 5.08 -1.01
CA LEU A 47 9.42 6.30 -0.25
C LEU A 47 8.04 6.90 -0.51
N VAL A 48 7.60 6.96 -1.77
CA VAL A 48 6.28 7.51 -2.13
C VAL A 48 5.17 6.59 -1.66
N LEU A 49 5.36 5.27 -1.75
CA LEU A 49 4.40 4.29 -1.22
C LEU A 49 4.27 4.41 0.31
N ALA A 50 5.39 4.53 1.02
CA ALA A 50 5.38 4.73 2.47
C ALA A 50 4.67 6.05 2.85
N GLN A 51 4.89 7.13 2.09
CA GLN A 51 4.21 8.39 2.34
C GLN A 51 2.70 8.28 2.11
N ILE A 52 2.26 7.70 0.98
CA ILE A 52 0.83 7.45 0.70
C ILE A 52 0.21 6.60 1.80
N HIS A 53 0.91 5.55 2.24
CA HIS A 53 0.46 4.67 3.31
C HIS A 53 0.23 5.44 4.62
N HIS A 54 1.22 6.21 5.08
CA HIS A 54 1.09 6.96 6.33
C HIS A 54 0.00 8.03 6.28
N GLU A 55 -0.16 8.71 5.15
CA GLU A 55 -1.22 9.70 4.96
C GLU A 55 -2.61 9.04 5.05
N ILE A 56 -2.81 7.88 4.42
CA ILE A 56 -4.08 7.15 4.46
C ILE A 56 -4.32 6.53 5.84
N LEU A 57 -3.29 5.97 6.48
CA LEU A 57 -3.39 5.44 7.84
C LEU A 57 -3.80 6.55 8.82
N GLY A 58 -3.22 7.74 8.71
CA GLY A 58 -3.59 8.90 9.52
C GLY A 58 -5.07 9.30 9.35
N GLU A 59 -5.59 9.29 8.12
CA GLU A 59 -7.02 9.51 7.86
C GLU A 59 -7.89 8.45 8.54
N VAL A 60 -7.54 7.17 8.42
CA VAL A 60 -8.30 6.06 9.04
C VAL A 60 -8.28 6.15 10.56
N LEU A 61 -7.11 6.42 11.16
CA LEU A 61 -6.97 6.53 12.61
C LEU A 61 -7.69 7.76 13.19
N SER A 62 -7.87 8.81 12.40
CA SER A 62 -8.63 10.00 12.83
C SER A 62 -10.11 9.71 13.03
N ASP A 63 -10.65 8.71 12.31
CA ASP A 63 -12.04 8.29 12.38
C ASP A 63 -12.26 7.02 13.24
N ALA A 64 -11.18 6.38 13.72
CA ALA A 64 -11.22 5.11 14.44
C ALA A 64 -11.60 5.26 15.92
N ALA A 65 -12.27 4.25 16.48
CA ALA A 65 -12.47 4.17 17.92
C ALA A 65 -11.14 3.87 18.63
N PRO A 66 -10.88 4.42 19.84
CA PRO A 66 -9.59 4.24 20.54
C PRO A 66 -9.19 2.78 20.78
N ASP A 67 -10.16 1.88 20.95
CA ASP A 67 -9.96 0.44 21.14
C ASP A 67 -9.64 -0.31 19.84
N GLU A 68 -9.95 0.27 18.68
CA GLU A 68 -9.65 -0.30 17.35
C GLU A 68 -8.27 0.11 16.83
N VAL A 69 -7.68 1.19 17.37
CA VAL A 69 -6.42 1.79 16.90
C VAL A 69 -5.29 0.77 16.82
N ALA A 70 -5.12 -0.07 17.84
CA ALA A 70 -4.05 -1.06 17.88
C ALA A 70 -4.20 -2.10 16.76
N GLU A 71 -5.40 -2.65 16.58
CA GLU A 71 -5.67 -3.61 15.51
C GLU A 71 -5.46 -2.98 14.12
N ILE A 72 -5.92 -1.74 13.92
CA ILE A 72 -5.74 -1.04 12.64
C ILE A 72 -4.26 -0.84 12.31
N VAL A 73 -3.44 -0.47 13.30
CA VAL A 73 -1.99 -0.28 13.11
C VAL A 73 -1.31 -1.60 12.75
N ASP A 74 -1.63 -2.69 13.45
CA ASP A 74 -1.05 -4.01 13.18
C ASP A 74 -1.40 -4.48 11.76
N ARG A 75 -2.69 -4.40 11.39
CA ARG A 75 -3.15 -4.76 10.04
C ARG A 75 -2.57 -3.85 8.96
N ALA A 76 -2.30 -2.58 9.28
CA ALA A 76 -1.66 -1.67 8.35
C ALA A 76 -0.20 -2.06 8.08
N GLY A 77 0.53 -2.49 9.12
CA GLY A 77 1.87 -3.04 9.00
C GLY A 77 1.92 -4.28 8.11
N GLU A 78 0.99 -5.22 8.32
CA GLU A 78 0.83 -6.42 7.48
C GLU A 78 0.63 -6.03 6.01
N PHE A 79 -0.32 -5.13 5.74
CA PHE A 79 -0.61 -4.66 4.39
C PHE A 79 0.59 -4.01 3.70
N LEU A 80 1.32 -3.14 4.42
CA LEU A 80 2.52 -2.51 3.88
C LEU A 80 3.60 -3.55 3.53
N GLY A 81 3.79 -4.55 4.41
CA GLY A 81 4.72 -5.65 4.17
C GLY A 81 4.43 -6.39 2.87
N GLU A 82 3.16 -6.75 2.63
CA GLU A 82 2.73 -7.43 1.40
C GLU A 82 2.96 -6.56 0.14
N VAL A 83 2.66 -5.26 0.22
CA VAL A 83 2.92 -4.33 -0.90
C VAL A 83 4.41 -4.23 -1.20
N LEU A 84 5.27 -4.15 -0.18
CA LEU A 84 6.72 -4.04 -0.37
C LEU A 84 7.33 -5.35 -0.90
N ALA A 85 6.86 -6.50 -0.41
CA ALA A 85 7.27 -7.81 -0.94
C ALA A 85 6.95 -7.93 -2.43
N ALA A 86 5.76 -7.47 -2.86
CA ALA A 86 5.40 -7.43 -4.28
C ALA A 86 6.33 -6.52 -5.10
N VAL A 87 6.73 -5.36 -4.56
CA VAL A 87 7.71 -4.48 -5.23
C VAL A 87 9.06 -5.17 -5.39
N GLU A 88 9.58 -5.82 -4.35
CA GLU A 88 10.86 -6.54 -4.41
C GLU A 88 10.86 -7.65 -5.46
N MET A 89 9.77 -8.44 -5.54
CA MET A 89 9.62 -9.49 -6.56
C MET A 89 9.61 -8.97 -8.00
N LEU A 90 9.20 -7.70 -8.19
CA LEU A 90 9.10 -7.05 -9.50
C LEU A 90 10.35 -6.25 -9.87
N GLN A 91 11.25 -6.01 -8.92
CA GLN A 91 12.57 -5.42 -9.18
C GLN A 91 13.53 -6.54 -9.64
N PRO A 92 14.33 -6.32 -10.71
CA PRO A 92 15.39 -7.25 -11.06
C PRO A 92 16.40 -7.34 -9.89
N PRO A 93 16.99 -8.53 -9.61
CA PRO A 93 17.97 -8.69 -8.56
C PRO A 93 19.11 -7.69 -8.78
N GLN A 94 19.29 -6.80 -7.81
CA GLN A 94 20.41 -5.87 -7.79
C GLN A 94 21.64 -6.67 -7.33
N GLY A 95 22.43 -7.20 -8.27
CA GLY A 95 23.72 -7.85 -7.97
C GLY A 95 23.90 -9.23 -8.60
N ALA A 96 23.84 -9.32 -9.92
CA ALA A 96 24.60 -10.34 -10.65
C ALA A 96 25.66 -9.59 -11.49
N ASP A 97 26.69 -9.11 -10.79
CA ASP A 97 27.98 -8.75 -11.36
C ASP A 97 29.05 -9.56 -10.63
#